data_AF-A0A6S6RRM5-F1
#
_entry.id   AF-A0A6S6RRM5-F1
#
_cell.length_a   1.000
_cell.length_b   1.000
_cell.length_c   1.000
_cell.angle_alpha   90.00
_cell.angle_beta   90.00
_cell.angle_gamma   90.00
#
_symmetry.space_group_name_H-M   'P 1'
#
loop_
_entity.id
_entity.type
_entity.pdbx_description
1 polymer ?
#
loop_
_entity_poly.entity_id
_entity_poly.type
_entity_poly.pdbx_seq_one_letter_code
_entity_poly.pdbx_strand_id
1 'polypeptide(L)' 'MANLTLALDAMFGDNGPRIIVPAALQAFVSNPQLRLLLVGIPEILNPLLADQRAELRERLQIIPA' A
#
# COMPACT_ATOMS: atom_id res chain seq x y z
N MET A 1 -15.69 2.19 15.06
CA MET A 1 -14.82 3.08 14.26
C MET A 1 -15.09 2.82 12.78
N ALA A 2 -15.04 3.85 11.94
CA ALA A 2 -15.45 3.78 10.53
C ALA A 2 -14.37 3.12 9.66
N ASN A 3 -14.78 2.48 8.57
CA ASN A 3 -13.88 1.95 7.55
C ASN A 3 -13.10 3.12 6.91
N LEU A 4 -11.81 3.25 7.26
CA LEU A 4 -10.93 4.32 6.77
C LEU A 4 -10.21 3.84 5.51
N THR A 5 -10.36 4.57 4.40
CA THR A 5 -9.62 4.33 3.17
C THR A 5 -8.73 5.54 2.88
N LEU A 6 -7.44 5.30 2.65
CA LEU A 6 -6.47 6.36 2.34
C LEU A 6 -5.80 6.08 1.00
N ALA A 7 -5.67 7.12 0.17
CA ALA A 7 -4.80 7.09 -1.01
C ALA A 7 -3.40 7.58 -0.63
N LEU A 8 -2.38 6.85 -1.04
CA LEU A 8 -0.97 7.11 -0.75
C LEU A 8 -0.21 7.17 -2.07
N ASP A 9 0.46 8.29 -2.34
CA ASP A 9 1.44 8.38 -3.41
C ASP A 9 2.65 7.52 -3.04
N ALA A 10 2.81 6.41 -3.75
CA ALA A 10 3.90 5.46 -3.52
C ALA A 10 5.19 5.85 -4.27
N MET A 11 5.12 6.84 -5.16
CA MET A 11 6.25 7.27 -6.00
C MET A 11 6.98 8.49 -5.41
N PHE A 12 6.47 9.07 -4.32
CA PHE A 12 7.03 10.29 -3.74
C PHE A 12 8.43 10.08 -3.14
N GLY A 13 9.38 10.87 -3.65
CA GLY A 13 10.76 10.96 -3.14
C GLY A 13 11.73 9.91 -3.71
N ASP A 14 13.03 10.11 -3.44
CA ASP A 14 14.11 9.31 -4.04
C ASP A 14 14.05 7.81 -3.71
N ASN A 15 13.48 7.48 -2.56
CA ASN A 15 13.32 6.10 -2.10
C ASN A 15 11.89 5.55 -2.26
N GLY A 16 11.01 6.28 -2.96
CA GLY A 16 9.54 6.17 -2.94
C GLY A 16 8.99 4.77 -2.63
N PRO A 17 8.84 3.86 -3.61
CA PRO A 17 8.16 2.58 -3.39
C PRO A 17 8.85 1.69 -2.36
N ARG A 18 10.18 1.78 -2.26
CA ARG A 18 10.99 0.95 -1.35
C ARG A 18 10.81 1.34 0.12
N ILE A 19 10.34 2.55 0.41
CA ILE A 19 10.05 3.01 1.78
C ILE A 19 8.55 3.04 2.05
N ILE A 20 7.76 3.56 1.09
CA ILE A 20 6.32 3.72 1.27
C ILE A 20 5.61 2.36 1.35
N VAL A 21 5.99 1.36 0.54
CA VAL A 21 5.34 0.04 0.58
C VAL A 21 5.52 -0.65 1.95
N PRO A 22 6.74 -0.78 2.50
CA PRO A 22 6.91 -1.33 3.86
C PRO A 22 6.17 -0.54 4.94
N ALA A 23 6.18 0.81 4.87
CA ALA A 23 5.48 1.64 5.84
C ALA A 23 3.95 1.46 5.78
N ALA A 24 3.39 1.40 4.57
CA ALA A 24 1.98 1.12 4.32
C ALA A 24 1.55 -0.24 4.91
N LEU A 25 2.39 -1.26 4.75
CA LEU A 25 2.12 -2.60 5.28
C LEU A 25 2.19 -2.63 6.81
N GLN A 26 3.13 -1.92 7.43
CA GLN A 26 3.19 -1.77 8.88
C GLN A 26 1.95 -1.07 9.44
N ALA A 27 1.38 -0.10 8.72
CA ALA A 27 0.19 0.62 9.16
C ALA A 27 -1.04 -0.28 9.35
N PHE A 28 -1.12 -1.41 8.63
CA PHE A 28 -2.19 -2.40 8.81
C PHE A 28 -2.15 -3.12 10.16
N VAL A 29 -0.97 -3.24 10.79
CA VAL A 29 -0.82 -3.84 12.13
C VAL A 29 -1.52 -2.99 13.19
N SER A 30 -1.33 -1.67 13.12
CA SER A 30 -1.92 -0.73 14.08
C SER A 30 -3.39 -0.40 13.79
N ASN A 31 -3.87 -0.64 12.57
CA ASN A 31 -5.20 -0.25 12.13
C ASN A 31 -5.90 -1.39 11.37
N PRO A 32 -6.66 -2.28 12.04
CA PRO A 32 -7.34 -3.42 11.40
C PRO A 32 -8.44 -3.04 10.39
N GLN A 33 -8.95 -1.81 10.45
CA GLN A 33 -10.00 -1.31 9.55
C GLN A 33 -9.47 -0.45 8.39
N LEU A 34 -8.16 -0.23 8.33
CA LEU A 34 -7.52 0.57 7.28
C LEU A 34 -7.58 -0.15 5.92
N ARG A 35 -7.91 0.59 4.87
CA ARG A 35 -7.69 0.19 3.48
C ARG A 35 -6.78 1.20 2.81
N LEU A 36 -5.88 0.74 1.96
CA LEU A 36 -4.91 1.61 1.28
C LEU A 36 -5.07 1.50 -0.24
N LEU A 37 -5.07 2.66 -0.89
CA LEU A 37 -4.93 2.80 -2.34
C LEU A 37 -3.51 3.29 -2.59
N LEU A 38 -2.62 2.42 -3.08
CA LEU A 38 -1.26 2.81 -3.47
C LEU A 38 -1.29 3.34 -4.89
N VAL A 39 -1.09 4.65 -5.03
CA VAL A 39 -1.09 5.35 -6.31
C VAL A 39 0.34 5.35 -6.87
N GLY A 40 0.52 4.86 -8.10
CA GLY A 40 1.82 4.83 -8.75
C GLY A 40 1.96 3.78 -9.85
N ILE A 41 3.20 3.51 -10.27
CA ILE A 41 3.54 2.63 -11.39
C ILE A 41 3.33 1.15 -11.00
N PRO A 42 2.35 0.43 -11.59
CA PRO A 42 2.04 -0.95 -11.20
C PRO A 42 3.21 -1.93 -11.39
N GLU A 43 4.02 -1.72 -12.42
CA GLU A 43 5.19 -2.56 -12.74
C GLU A 43 6.26 -2.49 -11.64
N ILE A 44 6.32 -1.37 -10.91
CA ILE A 44 7.23 -1.19 -9.79
C ILE A 44 6.59 -1.69 -8.48
N LEU A 45 5.29 -1.49 -8.30
CA LEU A 45 4.58 -1.84 -7.05
C LEU A 45 4.26 -3.33 -6.92
N ASN A 46 3.85 -3.99 -8.01
CA ASN A 46 3.45 -5.41 -7.97
C ASN A 46 4.56 -6.33 -7.42
N PRO A 47 5.84 -6.21 -7.82
CA PRO A 47 6.91 -7.03 -7.25
C PRO A 47 7.11 -6.82 -5.74
N LEU A 48 6.91 -5.60 -5.25
CA LEU A 48 7.07 -5.28 -3.82
C LEU A 48 5.94 -5.85 -2.95
N LEU A 49 4.83 -6.25 -3.58
CA LEU A 49 3.64 -6.80 -2.92
C LEU A 49 3.47 -8.31 -3.20
N ALA A 50 4.37 -8.92 -3.98
CA ALA A 50 4.29 -10.30 -4.43
C ALA A 50 4.31 -11.34 -3.29
N ASP A 51 4.95 -11.02 -2.17
CA ASP A 51 5.09 -11.93 -1.02
C ASP A 51 4.11 -11.63 0.12
N GLN A 52 3.15 -10.72 -0.09
CA GLN A 52 2.20 -10.35 0.95
C GLN A 52 1.07 -11.35 1.11
N ARG A 53 0.65 -11.55 2.36
CA ARG A 53 -0.48 -12.42 2.74
C ARG A 53 -1.77 -11.99 2.05
N ALA A 54 -2.63 -12.95 1.76
CA ALA A 54 -3.91 -12.72 1.10
C ALA A 54 -4.77 -11.67 1.83
N GLU A 55 -4.80 -11.69 3.18
CA GLU A 55 -5.60 -10.74 3.96
C GLU A 55 -5.16 -9.29 3.78
N LEU A 56 -3.85 -9.05 3.57
CA LEU A 56 -3.33 -7.72 3.29
C LEU A 56 -3.68 -7.25 1.88
N ARG A 57 -3.71 -8.19 0.92
CA ARG A 57 -4.09 -7.89 -0.47
C ARG A 57 -5.56 -7.50 -0.62
N GLU A 58 -6.45 -8.04 0.20
CA GLU A 58 -7.87 -7.64 0.21
C GLU A 58 -8.09 -6.20 0.69
N ARG A 59 -7.10 -5.63 1.40
CA ARG A 59 -7.15 -4.30 2.00
C ARG A 59 -6.25 -3.30 1.28
N LEU A 60 -5.60 -3.71 0.20
CA LEU A 60 -4.66 -2.90 -0.56
C LEU A 60 -4.99 -2.98 -2.05
N GLN A 61 -5.13 -1.82 -2.69
CA GLN A 61 -5.35 -1.73 -4.13
C GLN A 61 -4.28 -0.84 -4.76
N ILE A 62 -3.76 -1.24 -5.92
CA ILE A 62 -2.90 -0.39 -6.73
C ILE A 62 -3.77 0.46 -7.66
N ILE A 63 -3.52 1.76 -7.68
CA ILE A 63 -4.13 2.71 -8.61
C ILE A 63 -3.02 3.23 -9.54
N PRO A 64 -3.08 2.95 -10.86
CA PRO A 64 -2.12 3.51 -11.82
C PRO A 64 -2.13 5.04 -11.76
N ALA A 65 -0.93 5.64 -11.77
CA ALA A 65 -0.72 7.10 -11.82
C ALA A 65 -0.34 7.56 -13.22
#